data_AF-A0A7C4BTP8-F1
#
_entry.id   AF-A0A7C4BTP8-F1
#
_cell.length_a   1.000
_cell.length_b   1.000
_cell.length_c   1.000
_cell.angle_alpha   90.00
_cell.angle_beta   90.00
_cell.angle_gamma   90.00
#
_symmetry.space_group_name_H-M   'P 1'
#
loop_
_entity.id
_entity.type
_entity.pdbx_description
1 polymer ?
#
loop_
_entity_poly.entity_id
_entity_poly.type
_entity_poly.pdbx_seq_one_letter_code
_entity_poly.pdbx_strand_id
1 'polypeptide(L)'
;MLKSVTDCEPITQPLIFHLKQRPTWRREPGAITFLKTNRTDLYAAKQWIAGKKEAIDYARVTHWVPFVALATNIEQLSEILTRAAGEPRITAVRGAVRVGSLEKPVVNRRIHDAPGKEAPDMEDAPRCWLMIDLDSQPEPSDFDWRLDPRRAAKWAAERYLPEPFRGRPFHYQYSGSAGIKPGLRLHFWFWLTEPRSSAELRRYFRRVNSRCKLFDEAIYNAVQPHYTAAPVFLRIEDPLAGNRGGLIQ
;
A
#
# COMPACT_ATOMS: atom_id res chain seq x y z
N MET A 1 34.78 -29.27 8.52
CA MET A 1 35.04 -27.96 7.88
C MET A 1 33.96 -27.75 6.82
N LEU A 2 32.93 -26.92 7.02
CA LEU A 2 32.85 -25.45 6.83
C LEU A 2 33.02 -24.94 5.38
N LYS A 3 31.86 -24.55 4.78
CA LYS A 3 31.56 -23.53 3.72
C LYS A 3 32.19 -23.70 2.32
N SER A 4 31.45 -23.49 1.22
CA SER A 4 30.90 -22.18 0.83
C SER A 4 29.49 -22.18 0.19
N VAL A 5 28.75 -21.13 0.57
CA VAL A 5 27.56 -20.57 -0.08
C VAL A 5 28.04 -19.62 -1.17
N THR A 6 27.45 -19.69 -2.36
CA THR A 6 26.88 -18.60 -3.18
C THR A 6 26.85 -19.05 -4.63
N ASP A 7 25.65 -19.16 -5.20
CA ASP A 7 25.30 -18.58 -6.50
C ASP A 7 23.78 -18.76 -6.66
N CYS A 8 23.05 -17.78 -6.12
CA CYS A 8 21.63 -17.62 -6.41
C CYS A 8 21.53 -16.96 -7.79
N GLU A 9 21.00 -17.69 -8.77
CA GLU A 9 20.62 -17.10 -10.04
C GLU A 9 19.61 -15.94 -9.85
N PRO A 10 19.71 -14.87 -10.67
CA PRO A 10 18.77 -13.76 -10.61
C PRO A 10 17.38 -14.22 -11.03
N ILE A 11 16.38 -14.00 -10.17
CA ILE A 11 14.99 -14.34 -10.42
C ILE A 11 14.44 -13.45 -11.55
N THR A 12 14.53 -13.92 -12.79
CA THR A 12 13.87 -13.30 -13.95
C THR A 12 12.47 -13.91 -14.12
N GLN A 13 11.48 -13.25 -13.49
CA GLN A 13 10.01 -13.44 -13.55
C GLN A 13 9.43 -14.68 -12.80
N PRO A 14 8.30 -14.52 -12.05
CA PRO A 14 7.09 -13.82 -12.48
C PRO A 14 6.50 -12.82 -11.48
N LEU A 15 5.92 -11.75 -12.00
CA LEU A 15 4.97 -10.90 -11.28
C LEU A 15 3.58 -11.06 -11.93
N ILE A 16 3.07 -12.29 -11.95
CA ILE A 16 1.66 -12.58 -12.20
C ILE A 16 1.20 -13.36 -10.97
N PHE A 17 0.14 -12.90 -10.29
CA PHE A 17 -0.42 -13.57 -9.12
C PHE A 17 -1.17 -14.86 -9.52
N HIS A 18 -0.46 -15.84 -10.08
CA HIS A 18 -0.98 -17.20 -10.19
C HIS A 18 -0.99 -17.84 -8.80
N LEU A 19 -2.17 -18.31 -8.36
CA LEU A 19 -2.39 -18.99 -7.08
C LEU A 19 -1.40 -20.14 -6.81
N LYS A 20 -0.85 -20.76 -7.86
CA LYS A 20 0.13 -21.86 -7.78
C LYS A 20 1.58 -21.41 -7.56
N GLN A 21 1.87 -20.11 -7.58
CA GLN A 21 3.21 -19.51 -7.47
C GLN A 21 3.32 -18.54 -6.28
N ARG A 22 2.36 -18.58 -5.34
CA ARG A 22 2.45 -17.81 -4.10
C ARG A 22 3.73 -18.24 -3.38
N PRO A 23 4.67 -17.31 -3.06
CA PRO A 23 5.65 -17.60 -2.03
C PRO A 23 4.90 -18.15 -0.82
N THR A 24 5.51 -19.10 -0.10
CA THR A 24 5.02 -19.48 1.23
C THR A 24 4.85 -18.23 2.10
N TRP A 25 4.31 -18.37 3.29
CA TRP A 25 4.11 -17.27 4.23
C TRP A 25 5.44 -16.62 4.69
N ARG A 26 6.09 -15.88 3.79
CA ARG A 26 7.38 -15.24 3.99
C ARG A 26 7.16 -14.05 4.91
N ARG A 27 7.96 -14.03 5.96
CA ARG A 27 7.91 -13.02 7.03
C ARG A 27 9.09 -12.06 6.97
N GLU A 28 9.84 -12.12 5.86
CA GLU A 28 11.05 -11.34 5.64
C GLU A 28 10.73 -9.86 5.48
N PRO A 29 11.67 -8.96 5.82
CA PRO A 29 11.42 -7.53 5.71
C PRO A 29 11.02 -7.02 4.32
N GLY A 30 11.51 -7.67 3.26
CA GLY A 30 11.17 -7.31 1.89
C GLY A 30 9.81 -7.79 1.40
N ALA A 31 9.07 -8.55 2.22
CA ALA A 31 7.75 -9.03 1.86
C ALA A 31 6.67 -7.94 1.92
N ILE A 32 5.85 -7.89 0.88
CA ILE A 32 4.60 -7.15 0.81
C ILE A 32 3.47 -8.17 1.00
N THR A 33 2.83 -8.15 2.16
CA THR A 33 1.68 -9.00 2.42
C THR A 33 0.44 -8.35 1.83
N PHE A 34 -0.20 -9.07 0.91
CA PHE A 34 -1.47 -8.68 0.33
C PHE A 34 -2.60 -9.52 0.90
N LEU A 35 -3.77 -8.89 1.06
CA LEU A 35 -5.02 -9.51 1.43
C LEU A 35 -5.97 -9.43 0.24
N LYS A 36 -6.43 -10.58 -0.27
CA LYS A 36 -7.44 -10.66 -1.34
C LYS A 36 -8.81 -10.99 -0.78
N THR A 37 -9.83 -10.26 -1.21
CA THR A 37 -11.22 -10.67 -0.94
C THR A 37 -11.64 -11.82 -1.85
N ASN A 38 -12.35 -12.81 -1.28
CA ASN A 38 -12.98 -13.88 -2.05
C ASN A 38 -14.37 -13.51 -2.58
N ARG A 39 -14.91 -12.35 -2.17
CA ARG A 39 -16.17 -11.81 -2.65
C ARG A 39 -15.99 -11.26 -4.06
N THR A 40 -16.95 -11.55 -4.93
CA THR A 40 -16.97 -11.09 -6.34
C THR A 40 -17.69 -9.76 -6.50
N ASP A 41 -18.52 -9.39 -5.54
CA ASP A 41 -19.32 -8.15 -5.51
C ASP A 41 -18.64 -7.03 -4.71
N LEU A 42 -17.49 -7.33 -4.07
CA LEU A 42 -16.80 -6.40 -3.19
C LEU A 42 -15.37 -6.19 -3.65
N TYR A 43 -14.99 -4.93 -3.78
CA TYR A 43 -13.63 -4.50 -4.12
C TYR A 43 -12.89 -4.04 -2.85
N ALA A 44 -11.61 -4.36 -2.76
CA ALA A 44 -10.64 -3.71 -1.88
C ALA A 44 -10.11 -2.41 -2.53
N ALA A 45 -10.98 -1.71 -3.25
CA ALA A 45 -10.71 -0.48 -3.95
C ALA A 45 -11.92 0.44 -3.79
N LYS A 46 -11.67 1.75 -3.80
CA LYS A 46 -12.76 2.73 -3.75
C LYS A 46 -13.57 2.66 -5.04
N GLN A 47 -14.90 2.74 -4.91
CA GLN A 47 -15.82 2.74 -6.05
C GLN A 47 -16.56 4.07 -6.16
N TRP A 48 -16.52 4.67 -7.35
CA TRP A 48 -17.31 5.84 -7.70
C TRP A 48 -18.40 5.46 -8.68
N ILE A 49 -19.65 5.77 -8.34
CA ILE A 49 -20.83 5.32 -9.09
C ILE A 49 -21.71 6.53 -9.38
N ALA A 50 -22.06 6.72 -10.65
CA ALA A 50 -22.95 7.82 -11.07
C ALA A 50 -24.26 7.82 -10.26
N GLY A 51 -24.69 9.01 -9.83
CA GLY A 51 -25.92 9.18 -9.06
C GLY A 51 -25.82 8.78 -7.58
N LYS A 52 -24.68 8.27 -7.10
CA LYS A 52 -24.45 8.10 -5.66
C LYS A 52 -23.79 9.34 -5.06
N LYS A 53 -24.29 9.78 -3.91
CA LYS A 53 -23.72 10.91 -3.16
C LYS A 53 -22.31 10.61 -2.62
N GLU A 54 -22.03 9.35 -2.32
CA GLU A 54 -20.77 8.92 -1.72
C GLU A 54 -20.21 7.67 -2.39
N ALA A 55 -18.88 7.54 -2.32
CA ALA A 55 -18.19 6.33 -2.73
C ALA A 55 -18.59 5.14 -1.85
N ILE A 56 -18.61 3.94 -2.42
CA ILE A 56 -18.72 2.72 -1.60
C ILE A 56 -17.34 2.43 -1.04
N ASP A 57 -17.20 2.61 0.27
CA ASP A 57 -16.02 2.19 1.01
C ASP A 57 -16.22 0.79 1.59
N TYR A 58 -15.11 0.08 1.71
CA TYR A 58 -15.09 -1.29 2.09
C TYR A 58 -14.76 -1.46 3.57
N ALA A 59 -15.79 -1.74 4.38
CA ALA A 59 -15.63 -2.03 5.82
C ALA A 59 -15.98 -3.49 6.19
N ARG A 60 -16.59 -4.28 5.29
CA ARG A 60 -17.36 -5.51 5.64
C ARG A 60 -16.73 -6.87 5.25
N VAL A 61 -15.44 -6.95 4.85
CA VAL A 61 -14.77 -8.24 4.51
C VAL A 61 -14.19 -8.66 5.83
N THR A 62 -14.67 -9.80 6.27
CA THR A 62 -14.17 -10.49 7.45
C THR A 62 -13.14 -11.55 7.10
N HIS A 63 -13.19 -12.13 5.89
CA HIS A 63 -12.31 -13.21 5.45
C HIS A 63 -11.44 -12.81 4.26
N TRP A 64 -10.13 -12.78 4.48
CA TRP A 64 -9.16 -12.42 3.46
C TRP A 64 -8.33 -13.64 3.08
N VAL A 65 -8.06 -13.82 1.80
CA VAL A 65 -7.10 -14.79 1.29
C VAL A 65 -5.76 -14.05 1.14
N PRO A 66 -4.81 -14.26 2.05
CA PRO A 66 -3.54 -13.57 1.99
C PRO A 66 -2.57 -14.23 1.00
N PHE A 67 -1.60 -13.46 0.54
CA PHE A 67 -0.45 -13.90 -0.24
C PHE A 67 0.67 -12.86 -0.12
N VAL A 68 1.86 -13.18 -0.62
CA VAL A 68 3.04 -12.30 -0.50
C VAL A 68 3.65 -12.04 -1.86
N ALA A 69 4.11 -10.81 -2.07
CA ALA A 69 5.11 -10.47 -3.09
C ALA A 69 6.42 -10.11 -2.40
N LEU A 70 7.57 -10.32 -3.05
CA LEU A 70 8.88 -9.98 -2.52
C LEU A 70 9.50 -8.89 -3.38
N ALA A 71 10.04 -7.86 -2.72
CA ALA A 71 10.93 -6.89 -3.33
C ALA A 71 12.24 -6.85 -2.55
N THR A 72 13.27 -6.32 -3.20
CA THR A 72 14.61 -6.08 -2.61
C THR A 72 15.06 -4.64 -2.77
N ASN A 73 14.34 -3.84 -3.57
CA ASN A 73 14.61 -2.45 -3.87
C ASN A 73 13.33 -1.69 -4.28
N ILE A 74 13.46 -0.40 -4.55
CA ILE A 74 12.34 0.48 -4.93
C ILE A 74 11.80 0.15 -6.33
N GLU A 75 12.64 -0.31 -7.24
CA GLU A 75 12.26 -0.69 -8.60
C GLU A 75 11.29 -1.88 -8.57
N GLN A 76 11.65 -2.95 -7.86
CA GLN A 76 10.79 -4.12 -7.68
C GLN A 76 9.52 -3.80 -6.90
N LEU A 77 9.61 -2.95 -5.86
CA LEU A 77 8.43 -2.48 -5.15
C LEU A 77 7.48 -1.72 -6.10
N SER A 78 8.03 -0.83 -6.94
CA SER A 78 7.24 -0.08 -7.91
C SER A 78 6.57 -1.00 -8.93
N GLU A 79 7.26 -2.01 -9.46
CA GLU A 79 6.66 -2.98 -10.38
C GLU A 79 5.51 -3.77 -9.72
N ILE A 80 5.68 -4.16 -8.46
CA ILE A 80 4.63 -4.83 -7.67
C ILE A 80 3.41 -3.91 -7.52
N LEU A 81 3.63 -2.64 -7.15
CA LEU A 81 2.56 -1.66 -6.93
C LEU A 81 1.83 -1.32 -8.24
N THR A 82 2.56 -1.16 -9.35
CA THR A 82 1.96 -0.93 -10.68
C THR A 82 1.04 -2.07 -11.08
N ARG A 83 1.41 -3.33 -10.80
CA ARG A 83 0.55 -4.48 -11.10
C ARG A 83 -0.62 -4.59 -10.12
N ALA A 84 -0.38 -4.33 -8.84
CA ALA A 84 -1.43 -4.30 -7.82
C ALA A 84 -2.49 -3.21 -8.10
N ALA A 85 -2.12 -2.13 -8.77
CA ALA A 85 -3.05 -1.09 -9.21
C ALA A 85 -4.18 -1.62 -10.10
N GLY A 86 -3.93 -2.67 -10.88
CA GLY A 86 -4.93 -3.32 -11.73
C GLY A 86 -5.83 -4.34 -11.02
N GLU A 87 -5.61 -4.61 -9.73
CA GLU A 87 -6.29 -5.68 -9.00
C GLU A 87 -7.21 -5.12 -7.91
N PRO A 88 -8.48 -4.78 -8.23
CA PRO A 88 -9.37 -4.07 -7.31
C PRO A 88 -9.82 -4.90 -6.10
N ARG A 89 -9.37 -6.15 -5.96
CA ARG A 89 -9.73 -7.06 -4.87
C ARG A 89 -8.61 -7.28 -3.87
N ILE A 90 -7.47 -6.62 -4.04
CA ILE A 90 -6.33 -6.77 -3.13
C ILE A 90 -6.00 -5.46 -2.43
N THR A 91 -5.52 -5.56 -1.20
CA THR A 91 -4.89 -4.46 -0.46
C THR A 91 -3.60 -4.96 0.15
N ALA A 92 -2.60 -4.08 0.25
CA ALA A 92 -1.40 -4.39 1.02
C ALA A 92 -1.67 -4.15 2.51
N VAL A 93 -0.94 -4.87 3.37
CA VAL A 93 -0.87 -4.63 4.82
C VAL A 93 0.58 -4.79 5.28
N ARG A 94 0.96 -4.10 6.36
CA ARG A 94 2.32 -4.22 6.91
C ARG A 94 2.53 -5.54 7.65
N GLY A 95 1.50 -6.07 8.29
CA GLY A 95 1.62 -7.25 9.14
C GLY A 95 1.95 -8.51 8.35
N ALA A 96 2.49 -9.50 9.05
CA ALA A 96 2.68 -10.85 8.54
C ALA A 96 1.62 -11.78 9.16
N VAL A 97 1.35 -12.90 8.49
CA VAL A 97 0.49 -13.94 9.06
C VAL A 97 1.22 -14.61 10.20
N ARG A 98 0.52 -14.80 11.32
CA ARG A 98 1.06 -15.46 12.51
C ARG A 98 1.43 -16.89 12.20
N VAL A 99 2.46 -17.41 12.89
CA VAL A 99 2.90 -18.80 12.73
C VAL A 99 1.75 -19.80 12.98
N GLY A 100 0.90 -19.53 13.97
CA GLY A 100 -0.28 -20.37 14.26
C GLY A 100 -1.41 -20.28 13.21
N SER A 101 -1.32 -19.35 12.26
CA SER A 101 -2.36 -19.11 11.25
C SER A 101 -1.89 -19.41 9.83
N LEU A 102 -0.67 -19.95 9.64
CA LEU A 102 -0.11 -20.23 8.31
C LEU A 102 -0.91 -21.31 7.57
N GLU A 103 -1.48 -22.29 8.26
CA GLU A 103 -2.29 -23.32 7.61
C GLU A 103 -3.73 -22.85 7.31
N LYS A 104 -4.11 -21.63 7.72
CA LYS A 104 -5.45 -21.12 7.46
C LYS A 104 -5.58 -20.65 6.00
N PRO A 105 -6.63 -21.08 5.27
CA PRO A 105 -6.87 -20.61 3.91
C PRO A 105 -7.34 -19.14 3.86
N VAL A 106 -7.88 -18.64 4.97
CA VAL A 106 -8.32 -17.27 5.16
C VAL A 106 -7.88 -16.74 6.51
N VAL A 107 -7.62 -15.43 6.57
CA VAL A 107 -7.20 -14.73 7.79
C VAL A 107 -8.18 -13.60 8.14
N ASN A 108 -8.31 -13.35 9.43
CA ASN A 108 -9.00 -12.18 9.95
C ASN A 108 -8.05 -10.97 10.08
N ARG A 109 -8.59 -9.76 9.92
CA ARG A 109 -7.85 -8.48 10.02
C ARG A 109 -7.97 -7.82 11.41
N ARG A 110 -8.13 -8.59 12.49
CA ARG A 110 -8.25 -8.02 13.84
C ARG A 110 -6.86 -7.66 14.37
N ILE A 111 -6.77 -6.60 15.17
CA ILE A 111 -5.52 -6.17 15.82
C ILE A 111 -5.38 -6.78 17.21
N HIS A 112 -6.47 -6.79 17.99
CA HIS A 112 -6.46 -7.13 19.40
C HIS A 112 -7.18 -8.44 19.67
N ASP A 113 -6.68 -9.17 20.67
CA ASP A 113 -7.45 -10.23 21.30
C ASP A 113 -8.73 -9.66 21.90
N ALA A 114 -9.78 -10.47 21.87
CA ALA A 114 -11.04 -10.15 22.52
C ALA A 114 -11.53 -11.40 23.26
N PRO A 115 -12.02 -11.28 24.51
CA PRO A 115 -12.52 -12.42 25.27
C PRO A 115 -13.55 -13.23 24.48
N GLY A 116 -13.37 -14.55 24.42
CA GLY A 116 -14.26 -15.45 23.69
C GLY A 116 -14.21 -15.33 22.16
N LYS A 117 -13.18 -14.68 21.60
CA LYS A 117 -12.94 -14.63 20.15
C LYS A 117 -11.62 -15.29 19.80
N GLU A 118 -11.52 -15.81 18.58
CA GLU A 118 -10.25 -16.26 18.01
C GLU A 118 -9.20 -15.15 18.06
N ALA A 119 -7.95 -15.55 18.31
CA ALA A 119 -6.78 -14.67 18.27
C ALA A 119 -6.63 -14.01 16.88
N PRO A 120 -6.04 -12.81 16.80
CA PRO A 120 -5.65 -12.19 15.54
C PRO A 120 -4.79 -13.12 14.67
N ASP A 121 -5.10 -13.24 13.39
CA ASP A 121 -4.30 -14.06 12.45
C ASP A 121 -3.07 -13.34 11.91
N MET A 122 -2.98 -12.03 12.19
CA MET A 122 -1.94 -11.14 11.72
C MET A 122 -1.16 -10.57 12.91
N GLU A 123 0.12 -10.28 12.68
CA GLU A 123 0.96 -9.57 13.64
C GLU A 123 1.87 -8.56 12.96
N ASP A 124 2.37 -7.59 13.71
CA ASP A 124 3.30 -6.61 13.18
C ASP A 124 4.61 -7.28 12.77
N ALA A 125 5.19 -6.82 11.67
CA ALA A 125 6.47 -7.27 11.17
C ALA A 125 7.25 -6.05 10.64
N PRO A 126 8.54 -5.90 10.98
CA PRO A 126 9.37 -4.87 10.36
C PRO A 126 9.45 -5.06 8.84
N ARG A 127 9.26 -3.98 8.08
CA ARG A 127 9.33 -4.02 6.60
C ARG A 127 10.36 -3.05 6.06
N CYS A 128 11.00 -3.42 4.94
CA CYS A 128 11.87 -2.57 4.13
C CYS A 128 11.07 -1.63 3.20
N TRP A 129 9.77 -1.51 3.37
CA TRP A 129 8.96 -0.55 2.64
C TRP A 129 8.07 0.24 3.60
N LEU A 130 7.67 1.43 3.19
CA LEU A 130 6.58 2.18 3.82
C LEU A 130 5.77 2.93 2.77
N MET A 131 4.57 3.32 3.15
CA MET A 131 3.71 4.24 2.40
C MET A 131 3.45 5.46 3.29
N ILE A 132 3.60 6.66 2.75
CA ILE A 132 3.20 7.90 3.38
C ILE A 132 1.89 8.35 2.72
N ASP A 133 0.82 8.51 3.49
CA ASP A 133 -0.48 8.97 3.00
C ASP A 133 -0.61 10.49 3.17
N LEU A 134 -0.55 11.21 2.04
CA LEU A 134 -0.81 12.64 1.96
C LEU A 134 -2.29 12.84 1.63
N ASP A 135 -3.06 13.40 2.57
CA ASP A 135 -4.48 13.65 2.37
C ASP A 135 -4.82 15.14 2.38
N SER A 136 -5.69 15.52 1.45
CA SER A 136 -6.34 16.83 1.37
C SER A 136 -5.41 18.04 1.41
N GLN A 137 -4.24 17.95 0.79
CA GLN A 137 -3.27 19.06 0.77
C GLN A 137 -3.52 20.06 -0.37
N PRO A 138 -3.03 21.30 -0.26
CA PRO A 138 -3.14 22.29 -1.33
C PRO A 138 -2.61 21.78 -2.68
N GLU A 139 -3.30 22.16 -3.75
CA GLU A 139 -2.93 21.82 -5.13
C GLU A 139 -1.90 22.83 -5.68
N PRO A 140 -1.06 22.46 -6.67
CA PRO A 140 -0.21 23.44 -7.36
C PRO A 140 -1.08 24.49 -8.05
N SER A 141 -0.68 25.75 -7.95
CA SER A 141 -1.42 26.89 -8.53
C SER A 141 -0.99 27.22 -9.96
N ASP A 142 0.16 26.72 -10.41
CA ASP A 142 0.82 27.08 -11.66
C ASP A 142 0.55 26.11 -12.82
N PHE A 143 -0.09 24.95 -12.58
CA PHE A 143 -0.48 23.99 -13.63
C PHE A 143 -1.62 23.08 -13.17
N ASP A 144 -2.37 22.51 -14.13
CA ASP A 144 -3.32 21.44 -13.83
C ASP A 144 -2.58 20.12 -13.61
N TRP A 145 -2.54 19.69 -12.35
CA TRP A 145 -1.89 18.46 -11.94
C TRP A 145 -2.52 17.19 -12.54
N ARG A 146 -3.77 17.25 -13.03
CA ARG A 146 -4.43 16.09 -13.66
C ARG A 146 -3.86 15.79 -15.05
N LEU A 147 -3.35 16.82 -15.73
CA LEU A 147 -2.72 16.69 -17.05
C LEU A 147 -1.27 16.19 -16.96
N ASP A 148 -0.59 16.49 -15.85
CA ASP A 148 0.75 15.96 -15.54
C ASP A 148 0.84 15.45 -14.09
N PRO A 149 0.23 14.29 -13.78
CA PRO A 149 0.24 13.71 -12.44
C PRO A 149 1.65 13.40 -11.94
N ARG A 150 2.58 13.08 -12.85
CA ARG A 150 3.97 12.80 -12.48
C ARG A 150 4.69 14.06 -12.01
N ARG A 151 4.54 15.19 -12.72
CA ARG A 151 5.09 16.49 -12.27
C ARG A 151 4.51 16.89 -10.93
N ALA A 152 3.20 16.72 -10.75
CA ALA A 152 2.56 17.03 -9.48
C ALA A 152 3.01 16.15 -8.32
N ALA A 153 3.25 14.86 -8.55
CA ALA A 153 3.84 13.98 -7.54
C ALA A 153 5.26 14.43 -7.12
N LYS A 154 6.10 14.86 -8.08
CA LYS A 154 7.43 15.46 -7.78
C LYS A 154 7.30 16.74 -6.98
N TRP A 155 6.43 17.65 -7.41
CA TRP A 155 6.16 18.91 -6.72
C TRP A 155 5.68 18.68 -5.29
N ALA A 156 4.74 17.75 -5.09
CA ALA A 156 4.20 17.40 -3.78
C ALA A 156 5.27 16.75 -2.88
N ALA A 157 6.15 15.91 -3.44
CA ALA A 157 7.27 15.33 -2.71
C ALA A 157 8.17 16.41 -2.12
N GLU A 158 8.61 17.36 -2.94
CA GLU A 158 9.47 18.47 -2.49
C GLU A 158 8.75 19.39 -1.49
N ARG A 159 7.46 19.64 -1.71
CA ARG A 159 6.68 20.59 -0.91
C ARG A 159 6.32 20.06 0.49
N TYR A 160 5.95 18.78 0.57
CA TYR A 160 5.30 18.22 1.75
C TYR A 160 6.12 17.18 2.49
N LEU A 161 6.95 16.39 1.81
CA LEU A 161 7.63 15.28 2.47
C LEU A 161 8.60 15.76 3.56
N PRO A 162 8.80 14.97 4.62
CA PRO A 162 9.83 15.25 5.61
C PRO A 162 11.22 15.13 4.97
N GLU A 163 12.19 15.85 5.53
CA GLU A 163 13.56 15.98 4.99
C GLU A 163 14.24 14.64 4.63
N PRO A 164 14.14 13.55 5.42
CA PRO A 164 14.72 12.25 5.05
C PRO A 164 14.20 11.64 3.75
N PHE A 165 13.03 12.06 3.25
CA PHE A 165 12.37 11.52 2.07
C PHE A 165 12.46 12.44 0.84
N ARG A 166 12.87 13.70 0.99
CA ARG A 166 13.02 14.62 -0.15
C ARG A 166 14.19 14.20 -1.02
N GLY A 167 14.03 14.32 -2.35
CA GLY A 167 15.04 13.88 -3.32
C GLY A 167 15.37 12.38 -3.30
N ARG A 168 14.58 11.53 -2.62
CA ARG A 168 14.77 10.07 -2.62
C ARG A 168 13.89 9.42 -3.68
N PRO A 169 14.27 8.29 -4.29
CA PRO A 169 13.39 7.54 -5.18
C PRO A 169 12.11 7.05 -4.47
N PHE A 170 10.97 7.15 -5.16
CA PHE A 170 9.68 6.70 -4.65
C PHE A 170 8.74 6.25 -5.77
N HIS A 171 7.80 5.38 -5.43
CA HIS A 171 6.62 5.14 -6.26
C HIS A 171 5.50 6.06 -5.78
N TYR A 172 4.98 6.90 -6.67
CA TYR A 172 3.80 7.71 -6.39
C TYR A 172 2.53 6.95 -6.76
N GLN A 173 1.47 7.15 -5.98
CA GLN A 173 0.16 6.61 -6.30
C GLN A 173 -0.93 7.57 -5.82
N TYR A 174 -1.73 8.09 -6.73
CA TYR A 174 -2.90 8.90 -6.40
C TYR A 174 -3.98 8.06 -5.75
N SER A 175 -4.48 8.54 -4.60
CA SER A 175 -5.48 7.79 -3.85
C SER A 175 -6.78 7.64 -4.64
N GLY A 176 -7.65 6.73 -4.20
CA GLY A 176 -8.95 6.52 -4.84
C GLY A 176 -9.87 7.76 -4.80
N SER A 177 -9.55 8.79 -4.02
CA SER A 177 -10.31 10.05 -3.97
C SER A 177 -9.69 11.19 -4.78
N ALA A 178 -8.47 11.01 -5.31
CA ALA A 178 -7.80 12.03 -6.12
C ALA A 178 -8.61 12.37 -7.37
N GLY A 179 -8.76 13.69 -7.61
CA GLY A 179 -9.48 14.25 -8.75
C GLY A 179 -11.00 14.34 -8.56
N ILE A 180 -11.56 13.57 -7.63
CA ILE A 180 -12.98 13.64 -7.26
C ILE A 180 -13.21 14.52 -6.03
N LYS A 181 -12.34 14.41 -5.02
CA LYS A 181 -12.37 15.28 -3.83
C LYS A 181 -11.34 16.43 -3.96
N PRO A 182 -11.59 17.62 -3.38
CA PRO A 182 -10.67 18.77 -3.47
C PRO A 182 -9.37 18.54 -2.72
N GLY A 183 -8.22 18.93 -3.29
CA GLY A 183 -6.90 18.77 -2.69
C GLY A 183 -6.12 17.57 -3.24
N LEU A 184 -4.80 17.67 -3.20
CA LEU A 184 -3.90 16.58 -3.55
C LEU A 184 -4.02 15.44 -2.54
N ARG A 185 -4.13 14.22 -3.09
CA ARG A 185 -4.20 12.97 -2.34
C ARG A 185 -3.29 11.93 -2.95
N LEU A 186 -2.20 11.64 -2.27
CA LEU A 186 -1.12 10.84 -2.83
C LEU A 186 -0.53 9.92 -1.77
N HIS A 187 -0.30 8.68 -2.15
CA HIS A 187 0.52 7.73 -1.44
C HIS A 187 1.94 7.81 -2.00
N PHE A 188 2.93 8.03 -1.13
CA PHE A 188 4.34 7.94 -1.48
C PHE A 188 4.91 6.63 -0.91
N TRP A 189 5.35 5.73 -1.78
CA TRP A 189 5.92 4.46 -1.39
C TRP A 189 7.44 4.51 -1.48
N PHE A 190 8.10 4.16 -0.38
CA PHE A 190 9.56 4.17 -0.25
C PHE A 190 10.09 2.78 0.07
N TRP A 191 11.27 2.48 -0.46
CA TRP A 191 12.12 1.40 0.01
C TRP A 191 13.08 1.92 1.09
N LEU A 192 13.26 1.14 2.14
CA LEU A 192 14.09 1.46 3.31
C LEU A 192 15.33 0.58 3.30
N THR A 193 16.46 1.16 3.64
CA THR A 193 17.73 0.42 3.84
C THR A 193 17.66 -0.51 5.04
N GLU A 194 16.90 -0.13 6.06
CA GLU A 194 16.68 -0.92 7.27
C GLU A 194 15.18 -1.19 7.48
N PRO A 195 14.79 -2.41 7.89
CA PRO A 195 13.41 -2.71 8.23
C PRO A 195 12.89 -1.83 9.37
N ARG A 196 11.66 -1.33 9.25
CA ARG A 196 10.98 -0.60 10.33
C ARG A 196 9.65 -1.24 10.71
N SER A 197 9.41 -1.36 12.01
CA SER A 197 8.12 -1.76 12.59
C SER A 197 7.05 -0.67 12.41
N SER A 198 5.77 -1.04 12.53
CA SER A 198 4.70 -0.04 12.51
C SER A 198 4.78 0.92 13.70
N ALA A 199 5.25 0.43 14.86
CA ALA A 199 5.42 1.26 16.05
C ALA A 199 6.47 2.36 15.86
N GLU A 200 7.61 2.04 15.25
CA GLU A 200 8.67 3.02 14.93
C GLU A 200 8.17 4.08 13.94
N LEU A 201 7.52 3.66 12.85
CA LEU A 201 6.99 4.59 11.86
C LEU A 201 5.89 5.49 12.44
N ARG A 202 4.97 4.93 13.23
CA ARG A 202 3.94 5.71 13.92
C ARG A 202 4.56 6.75 14.87
N ARG A 203 5.63 6.40 15.58
CA ARG A 203 6.35 7.34 16.46
C ARG A 203 7.01 8.45 15.65
N TYR A 204 7.65 8.10 14.53
CA TYR A 204 8.27 9.06 13.62
C TYR A 204 7.24 10.04 13.05
N PHE A 205 6.14 9.55 12.46
CA PHE A 205 5.14 10.42 11.83
C PHE A 205 4.33 11.23 12.85
N ARG A 206 4.13 10.74 14.08
CA ARG A 206 3.61 11.60 15.17
C ARG A 206 4.50 12.81 15.44
N ARG A 207 5.82 12.63 15.41
CA ARG A 207 6.76 13.75 15.57
C ARG A 207 6.72 14.70 14.36
N VAL A 208 6.67 14.17 13.15
CA VAL A 208 6.51 14.98 11.92
C VAL A 208 5.22 15.81 11.99
N ASN A 209 4.11 15.19 12.38
CA ASN A 209 2.79 15.81 12.46
C ASN A 209 2.64 16.81 13.62
N SER A 210 3.56 16.81 14.60
CA SER A 210 3.47 17.69 15.78
C SER A 210 3.46 19.19 15.46
N ARG A 211 4.00 19.58 14.29
CA ARG A 211 4.03 20.97 13.82
C ARG A 211 2.86 21.29 12.89
N CYS A 212 2.49 20.34 12.05
CA CYS A 212 1.39 20.44 11.09
C CYS A 212 0.96 19.02 10.73
N LYS A 213 -0.33 18.70 10.87
CA LYS A 213 -0.85 17.38 10.53
C LYS A 213 -0.94 17.24 9.02
N LEU A 214 0.07 16.60 8.42
CA LEU A 214 0.19 16.42 6.97
C LEU A 214 -0.09 14.99 6.52
N PHE A 215 0.20 14.01 7.38
CA PHE A 215 0.16 12.60 7.03
C PHE A 215 -0.76 11.84 7.96
N ASP A 216 -1.45 10.81 7.48
CA ASP A 216 -2.20 9.91 8.36
C ASP A 216 -1.27 8.85 8.98
N GLU A 217 -0.99 8.94 10.28
CA GLU A 217 -0.20 7.92 10.97
C GLU A 217 -0.99 6.66 11.35
N ALA A 218 -2.33 6.66 11.24
CA ALA A 218 -3.18 5.53 11.60
C ALA A 218 -2.93 4.32 10.69
N ILE A 219 -2.43 4.56 9.46
CA ILE A 219 -1.98 3.55 8.49
C ILE A 219 -0.93 2.60 9.06
N TYR A 220 -0.15 3.05 10.06
CA TYR A 220 0.92 2.25 10.64
C TYR A 220 0.39 1.30 11.71
N ASN A 221 -0.20 0.19 11.27
CA ASN A 221 -0.40 -1.02 12.08
C ASN A 221 -0.41 -2.27 11.19
N ALA A 222 -0.43 -3.44 11.82
CA ALA A 222 -0.32 -4.73 11.15
C ALA A 222 -1.40 -5.01 10.09
N VAL A 223 -2.62 -4.48 10.27
CA VAL A 223 -3.79 -4.92 9.47
C VAL A 223 -4.47 -3.78 8.71
N GLN A 224 -4.01 -2.54 8.88
CA GLN A 224 -4.61 -1.40 8.20
C GLN A 224 -4.36 -1.50 6.69
N PRO A 225 -5.42 -1.46 5.88
CA PRO A 225 -5.30 -1.48 4.44
C PRO A 225 -4.44 -0.34 3.93
N HIS A 226 -3.40 -0.70 3.18
CA HIS A 226 -2.70 0.20 2.28
C HIS A 226 -3.27 -0.07 0.89
N TYR A 227 -4.24 0.74 0.50
CA TYR A 227 -4.93 0.58 -0.78
C TYR A 227 -3.93 0.76 -1.92
N THR A 228 -3.81 -0.27 -2.75
CA THR A 228 -2.89 -0.30 -3.90
C THR A 228 -3.63 -0.25 -5.23
N ALA A 229 -4.89 -0.66 -5.26
CA ALA A 229 -5.71 -0.69 -6.45
C ALA A 229 -6.16 0.71 -6.90
N ALA A 230 -6.22 0.91 -8.22
CA ALA A 230 -6.89 2.06 -8.80
C ALA A 230 -8.39 2.03 -8.43
N PRO A 231 -9.03 3.20 -8.22
CA PRO A 231 -10.46 3.26 -7.98
C PRO A 231 -11.23 2.73 -9.19
N VAL A 232 -12.37 2.08 -8.90
CA VAL A 232 -13.29 1.59 -9.93
C VAL A 232 -14.33 2.67 -10.20
N PHE A 233 -14.44 3.09 -11.46
CA PHE A 233 -15.43 4.07 -11.90
C PHE A 233 -16.56 3.37 -12.65
N LEU A 234 -17.80 3.58 -12.21
CA LEU A 234 -19.00 3.07 -12.86
C LEU A 234 -19.82 4.24 -13.38
N ARG A 235 -19.81 4.42 -14.71
CA ARG A 235 -20.51 5.49 -15.43
C ARG A 235 -20.08 6.91 -15.03
N ILE A 236 -18.85 7.04 -14.54
CA ILE A 236 -18.17 8.31 -14.28
C ILE A 236 -16.80 8.21 -14.97
N GLU A 237 -16.31 9.30 -15.53
CA GLU A 237 -14.96 9.34 -16.10
C GLU A 237 -13.90 9.40 -14.99
N ASP A 238 -12.79 8.69 -15.17
CA ASP A 238 -11.64 8.82 -14.27
C ASP A 238 -10.99 10.20 -14.47
N PRO A 239 -10.95 11.08 -13.44
CA PRO A 239 -10.35 12.40 -13.59
C PRO A 239 -8.84 12.41 -13.90
N LEU A 240 -8.17 11.27 -13.72
CA LEU A 240 -6.75 11.09 -14.04
C LEU A 240 -6.52 10.22 -15.30
N ALA A 241 -7.58 9.80 -15.99
CA ALA A 241 -7.51 8.95 -17.19
C ALA A 241 -6.60 7.71 -17.01
N GLY A 242 -6.62 7.08 -15.83
CA GLY A 242 -5.76 5.94 -15.49
C GLY A 242 -4.30 6.28 -15.14
N ASN A 243 -3.84 7.51 -15.35
CA ASN A 243 -2.48 7.94 -15.00
C ASN A 243 -2.36 8.25 -13.51
N ARG A 244 -2.32 7.20 -12.69
CA ARG A 244 -2.43 7.29 -11.23
C ARG A 244 -1.15 6.95 -10.46
N GLY A 245 -0.12 6.41 -11.10
CA GLY A 245 1.09 6.03 -10.36
C GLY A 245 2.27 5.64 -11.23
N GLY A 246 3.44 5.57 -10.61
CA GLY A 246 4.69 5.25 -11.28
C GLY A 246 5.92 5.52 -10.42
N LEU A 247 7.08 5.12 -10.92
CA LEU A 247 8.37 5.36 -10.28
C LEU A 247 8.89 6.77 -10.58
N ILE A 248 9.41 7.44 -9.55
CA ILE A 248 10.22 8.64 -9.64
C ILE A 248 11.59 8.33 -9.02
N GLN A 249 12.64 8.67 -9.76
CA GLN A 249 14.05 8.62 -9.39
C GLN A 249 14.66 10.00 -9.66
#